data_AF-A0A8H4QND0-F1
#
_entry.id   AF-A0A8H4QND0-F1
#
_cell.length_a   1.000
_cell.length_b   1.000
_cell.length_c   1.000
_cell.angle_alpha   90.00
_cell.angle_beta   90.00
_cell.angle_gamma   90.00
#
_symmetry.space_group_name_H-M   'P 1'
#
loop_
_entity.id
_entity.type
_entity.pdbx_description
1 polymer ?
#
loop_
_entity_poly.entity_id
_entity_poly.type
_entity_poly.pdbx_seq_one_letter_code
_entity_poly.pdbx_strand_id
1 'polypeptide(L)'
;MSAAHSLNGISRALLRRCVFSQNSARLNGAQLTGNALKSRGLLQVANGSTSRGFSHTSSNNQERGPQIDLDGTAQKASRGLSPYITGLFTFGVLITGYGLYQIYSVMTMWPSDIRKDLRSGLLAKRKGEYDAAVYFLARAWEKAKELPLEEFGEEPVLKTTGIAIAYAGILEQENKLEAAYNIYEDAFWELRTTGVGIRLPSSTIDNRPDLGVESLKSLSNAEKMRAIALSHKLGELAHELHKPVEEEKWLTWSVESIIRCVLHAPTPPAVAVVKSRGPEELGGKDHSPKTRVLVEQLGLPSWTVRHDIAAPFEALASLYAKRGNITYALPLYLQAISILIPPTPNVSPVDDKCRGAQLMGNMAELMVRNLHRSNVTAESIGQAESWARKGLDVVTAARKVSPIKFDVCEEAYALLLYNVAMIRDLAGDTQEARSLLKESLQQSEKIDMKEGIKYAQEAISNLDSGRDEIKPIVTVESDPL
;
A
#
# COMPACT_ATOMS: atom_id res chain seq x y z
N MET A 1 10.51 -19.92 -42.16
CA MET A 1 9.45 -18.95 -41.81
C MET A 1 8.33 -19.69 -41.12
N SER A 2 8.18 -19.46 -39.81
CA SER A 2 7.10 -19.89 -38.88
C SER A 2 7.68 -20.51 -37.60
N ALA A 3 8.22 -19.65 -36.74
CA ALA A 3 8.50 -19.90 -35.32
C ALA A 3 8.98 -18.58 -34.67
N ALA A 4 8.14 -17.55 -34.67
CA ALA A 4 8.44 -16.27 -34.03
C ALA A 4 7.14 -15.66 -33.51
N HIS A 5 6.58 -16.18 -32.41
CA HIS A 5 5.45 -15.53 -31.72
C HIS A 5 5.24 -15.91 -30.23
N SER A 6 6.20 -16.50 -29.52
CA SER A 6 5.93 -17.01 -28.14
C SER A 6 6.97 -16.64 -27.05
N LEU A 7 7.63 -15.47 -27.12
CA LEU A 7 8.68 -15.11 -26.15
C LEU A 7 8.50 -13.78 -25.38
N ASN A 8 7.40 -13.04 -25.58
CA ASN A 8 7.22 -11.70 -24.97
C ASN A 8 6.54 -11.65 -23.57
N GLY A 9 6.25 -12.78 -22.93
CA GLY A 9 5.49 -12.82 -21.66
C GLY A 9 6.31 -12.80 -20.35
N ILE A 10 7.59 -13.15 -20.41
CA ILE A 10 8.34 -13.68 -19.26
C ILE A 10 8.93 -12.58 -18.35
N SER A 11 9.45 -11.50 -18.93
CA SER A 11 9.98 -10.36 -18.16
C SER A 11 8.87 -9.50 -17.53
N ARG A 12 7.64 -9.59 -18.06
CA ARG A 12 6.48 -8.89 -17.49
C ARG A 12 5.92 -9.61 -16.27
N ALA A 13 5.92 -10.94 -16.19
CA ALA A 13 5.24 -11.66 -15.10
C ALA A 13 6.00 -11.64 -13.76
N LEU A 14 7.32 -11.82 -13.75
CA LEU A 14 8.13 -11.81 -12.51
C LEU A 14 8.31 -10.40 -11.94
N LEU A 15 8.50 -9.38 -12.80
CA LEU A 15 8.50 -7.99 -12.37
C LEU A 15 7.09 -7.48 -12.06
N ARG A 16 6.05 -7.93 -12.77
CA ARG A 16 4.66 -7.64 -12.36
C ARG A 16 4.34 -8.28 -11.02
N ARG A 17 4.88 -9.46 -10.66
CA ARG A 17 4.66 -10.10 -9.34
C ARG A 17 5.46 -9.45 -8.20
N CYS A 18 6.69 -8.98 -8.42
CA CYS A 18 7.38 -8.16 -7.41
C CYS A 18 6.63 -6.83 -7.13
N VAL A 19 6.08 -6.21 -8.18
CA VAL A 19 5.21 -5.03 -8.03
C VAL A 19 3.82 -5.42 -7.48
N PHE A 20 3.27 -6.59 -7.82
CA PHE A 20 1.98 -7.08 -7.31
C PHE A 20 2.02 -7.63 -5.88
N SER A 21 3.18 -8.03 -5.36
CA SER A 21 3.26 -8.45 -3.95
C SER A 21 3.02 -7.27 -2.99
N GLN A 22 3.11 -6.02 -3.47
CA GLN A 22 2.61 -4.85 -2.73
C GLN A 22 1.07 -4.67 -2.84
N ASN A 23 0.45 -5.28 -3.85
CA ASN A 23 -1.02 -5.29 -4.06
C ASN A 23 -1.75 -6.46 -3.37
N SER A 24 -1.05 -7.45 -2.78
CA SER A 24 -1.67 -8.56 -2.05
C SER A 24 -2.37 -8.18 -0.73
N ALA A 25 -2.44 -6.90 -0.36
CA ALA A 25 -3.42 -6.41 0.61
C ALA A 25 -4.86 -6.31 0.02
N ARG A 26 -5.05 -6.56 -1.29
CA ARG A 26 -6.36 -6.68 -1.95
C ARG A 26 -6.64 -8.14 -2.30
N LEU A 27 -7.05 -8.93 -1.30
CA LEU A 27 -7.97 -10.08 -1.43
C LEU A 27 -8.18 -10.69 -0.03
N ASN A 28 -8.75 -9.91 0.89
CA ASN A 28 -9.45 -10.44 2.07
C ASN A 28 -10.67 -9.54 2.36
N GLY A 29 -11.55 -9.45 1.37
CA GLY A 29 -12.95 -9.08 1.56
C GLY A 29 -13.81 -10.34 1.61
N ALA A 30 -13.44 -11.29 2.48
CA ALA A 30 -14.29 -12.45 2.74
C ALA A 30 -15.46 -12.00 3.62
N GLN A 31 -16.66 -12.13 3.06
CA GLN A 31 -17.95 -11.95 3.71
C GLN A 31 -17.96 -12.66 5.08
N LEU A 32 -18.12 -11.88 6.16
CA LEU A 32 -18.59 -12.38 7.45
C LEU A 32 -20.06 -12.80 7.26
N THR A 33 -20.26 -14.04 6.83
CA THR A 33 -21.54 -14.74 6.98
C THR A 33 -21.67 -15.17 8.44
N GLY A 34 -22.78 -14.79 9.05
CA GLY A 34 -23.06 -15.00 10.46
C GLY A 34 -23.12 -16.48 10.82
N ASN A 35 -22.33 -16.88 11.82
CA ASN A 35 -22.48 -18.16 12.48
C ASN A 35 -23.75 -18.15 13.33
N ALA A 36 -24.79 -18.81 12.83
CA ALA A 36 -25.95 -19.23 13.59
C ALA A 36 -25.53 -20.27 14.63
N LEU A 37 -25.47 -19.87 15.89
CA LEU A 37 -25.34 -20.76 17.03
C LEU A 37 -26.64 -21.57 17.20
N LYS A 38 -26.53 -22.84 16.80
CA LYS A 38 -27.49 -23.91 16.99
C LYS A 38 -27.50 -24.32 18.47
N SER A 39 -28.41 -23.76 19.27
CA SER A 39 -28.79 -24.35 20.57
C SER A 39 -30.16 -25.02 20.42
N ARG A 40 -30.17 -26.33 20.64
CA ARG A 40 -31.36 -27.19 20.62
C ARG A 40 -31.54 -27.74 22.03
N GLY A 41 -32.75 -27.58 22.55
CA GLY A 41 -33.28 -28.28 23.73
C GLY A 41 -33.31 -27.39 24.97
N LEU A 42 -34.36 -27.40 25.80
CA LEU A 42 -35.63 -28.13 25.77
C LEU A 42 -36.43 -27.58 26.97
N LEU A 43 -37.71 -27.28 26.77
CA LEU A 43 -38.86 -27.22 27.71
C LEU A 43 -39.81 -26.15 27.15
N GLN A 44 -40.86 -26.54 26.41
CA GLN A 44 -42.18 -26.95 26.91
C GLN A 44 -42.68 -26.09 28.10
N VAL A 45 -43.93 -25.67 28.22
CA VAL A 45 -45.20 -25.70 27.44
C VAL A 45 -46.12 -24.81 28.29
N ALA A 46 -47.05 -24.08 27.65
CA ALA A 46 -48.40 -23.67 28.13
C ALA A 46 -48.71 -22.26 27.59
N ASN A 47 -49.35 -22.13 26.43
CA ASN A 47 -50.81 -22.08 26.24
C ASN A 47 -51.53 -21.14 27.22
N GLY A 48 -52.11 -20.06 26.68
CA GLY A 48 -52.94 -19.13 27.44
C GLY A 48 -53.40 -17.93 26.63
N SER A 49 -54.09 -18.19 25.52
CA SER A 49 -54.87 -17.24 24.73
C SER A 49 -55.98 -16.56 25.55
N THR A 50 -56.12 -15.23 25.47
CA THR A 50 -57.38 -14.45 25.30
C THR A 50 -57.03 -12.95 25.43
N SER A 51 -57.17 -12.12 24.39
CA SER A 51 -58.38 -11.58 23.76
C SER A 51 -59.02 -10.40 24.51
N ARG A 52 -59.23 -9.32 23.75
CA ARG A 52 -60.08 -8.13 23.99
C ARG A 52 -59.54 -7.13 25.03
N GLY A 53 -59.60 -5.83 24.82
CA GLY A 53 -60.35 -5.04 23.83
C GLY A 53 -60.95 -3.81 24.53
N PHE A 54 -60.97 -2.71 23.79
CA PHE A 54 -61.84 -1.54 23.98
C PHE A 54 -61.60 -0.57 25.16
N SER A 55 -61.03 0.58 24.79
CA SER A 55 -61.59 1.94 24.91
C SER A 55 -62.92 2.11 25.67
N HIS A 56 -62.97 3.07 26.60
CA HIS A 56 -63.83 4.28 26.48
C HIS A 56 -63.71 5.23 27.69
N THR A 57 -63.42 6.49 27.37
CA THR A 57 -64.07 7.74 27.84
C THR A 57 -64.65 7.90 29.25
N SER A 58 -64.19 8.99 29.88
CA SER A 58 -64.99 10.18 30.30
C SER A 58 -65.58 10.25 31.72
N SER A 59 -65.57 11.52 32.17
CA SER A 59 -66.39 12.21 33.16
C SER A 59 -65.89 12.36 34.59
N ASN A 60 -65.50 13.61 34.86
CA ASN A 60 -65.93 14.46 35.97
C ASN A 60 -66.95 13.82 36.92
N ASN A 61 -66.65 13.87 38.23
CA ASN A 61 -67.50 14.64 39.12
C ASN A 61 -66.79 15.06 40.41
N GLN A 62 -67.13 16.28 40.77
CA GLN A 62 -66.78 17.09 41.91
C GLN A 62 -67.65 16.69 43.11
N GLU A 63 -67.09 16.53 44.31
CA GLU A 63 -67.78 16.87 45.56
C GLU A 63 -66.84 16.91 46.79
N ARG A 64 -66.99 18.03 47.54
CA ARG A 64 -66.84 18.27 48.99
C ARG A 64 -65.56 17.87 49.74
N GLY A 65 -64.93 18.89 50.32
CA GLY A 65 -63.98 18.77 51.43
C GLY A 65 -64.64 18.41 52.77
N PRO A 66 -63.81 18.08 53.77
CA PRO A 66 -63.62 19.03 54.88
C PRO A 66 -62.14 19.25 55.29
N GLN A 67 -61.90 20.45 55.81
CA GLN A 67 -60.82 20.88 56.73
C GLN A 67 -60.71 19.89 57.92
N ILE A 68 -59.61 19.60 58.65
CA ILE A 68 -58.40 20.32 59.14
C ILE A 68 -57.34 19.23 59.50
N ASP A 69 -56.04 19.54 59.42
CA ASP A 69 -55.03 19.42 60.49
C ASP A 69 -53.59 19.08 60.07
N LEU A 70 -52.69 19.74 60.81
CA LEU A 70 -51.25 19.87 60.64
C LEU A 70 -50.46 18.61 61.02
N ASP A 71 -49.22 18.62 60.53
CA ASP A 71 -48.05 17.86 60.96
C ASP A 71 -47.95 16.38 60.57
N GLY A 72 -47.13 16.15 59.54
CA GLY A 72 -46.65 14.84 59.13
C GLY A 72 -45.51 14.99 58.13
N THR A 73 -44.29 15.09 58.65
CA THR A 73 -43.00 15.14 57.96
C THR A 73 -42.91 14.23 56.73
N ALA A 74 -43.13 14.80 55.53
CA ALA A 74 -42.77 14.17 54.27
C ALA A 74 -41.25 14.23 54.11
N GLN A 75 -40.55 13.23 54.67
CA GLN A 75 -39.21 12.87 54.24
C GLN A 75 -39.25 12.62 52.73
N LYS A 76 -38.85 13.64 51.97
CA LYS A 76 -38.54 13.55 50.55
C LYS A 76 -37.32 12.64 50.45
N ALA A 77 -37.55 11.33 50.41
CA ALA A 77 -36.55 10.34 50.08
C ALA A 77 -36.12 10.61 48.64
N SER A 78 -35.16 11.52 48.46
CA SER A 78 -34.35 11.57 47.26
C SER A 78 -33.63 10.23 47.20
N ARG A 79 -34.23 9.25 46.51
CA ARG A 79 -33.51 8.09 45.99
C ARG A 79 -32.49 8.66 45.03
N GLY A 80 -31.34 9.08 45.57
CA GLY A 80 -30.19 9.47 44.79
C GLY A 80 -29.91 8.30 43.86
N LEU A 81 -29.91 8.56 42.55
CA LEU A 81 -29.39 7.61 41.59
C LEU A 81 -28.03 7.16 42.11
N SER A 82 -27.82 5.84 42.20
CA SER A 82 -26.54 5.26 42.58
C SER A 82 -25.42 5.97 41.80
N PRO A 83 -24.32 6.38 42.45
CA PRO A 83 -23.23 7.12 41.82
C PRO A 83 -22.69 6.42 40.56
N TYR A 84 -22.81 5.09 40.50
CA TYR A 84 -22.47 4.29 39.32
C TYR A 84 -23.39 4.53 38.13
N ILE A 85 -24.70 4.68 38.36
CA ILE A 85 -25.69 4.94 37.30
C ILE A 85 -25.50 6.35 36.76
N THR A 86 -25.29 7.34 37.64
CA THR A 86 -24.98 8.71 37.25
C THR A 86 -23.68 8.78 36.44
N GLY A 87 -22.63 8.05 36.87
CA GLY A 87 -21.37 7.93 36.13
C GLY A 87 -21.52 7.28 34.76
N LEU A 88 -22.40 6.28 34.62
CA LEU A 88 -22.67 5.62 33.34
C LEU A 88 -23.40 6.55 32.35
N PHE A 89 -24.36 7.34 32.84
CA PHE A 89 -25.07 8.31 32.02
C PHE A 89 -24.16 9.45 31.55
N THR A 90 -23.32 10.00 32.43
CA THR A 90 -22.38 11.06 32.04
C THR A 90 -21.37 10.55 31.03
N PHE A 91 -20.83 9.34 31.23
CA PHE A 91 -19.92 8.72 30.27
C PHE A 91 -20.60 8.42 28.93
N GLY A 92 -21.84 7.93 28.94
CA GLY A 92 -22.63 7.70 27.73
C GLY A 92 -22.90 8.98 26.93
N VAL A 93 -23.24 10.08 27.62
CA VAL A 93 -23.43 11.40 26.98
C VAL A 93 -22.11 11.92 26.41
N LEU A 94 -20.99 11.73 27.11
CA LEU A 94 -19.66 12.13 26.62
C LEU A 94 -19.24 11.33 25.37
N ILE A 95 -19.42 10.01 25.36
CA ILE A 95 -19.16 9.18 24.17
C ILE A 95 -20.07 9.60 23.01
N THR A 96 -21.36 9.81 23.27
CA THR A 96 -22.31 10.19 22.22
C THR A 96 -22.00 11.58 21.66
N GLY A 97 -21.66 12.53 22.53
CA GLY A 97 -21.24 13.88 22.12
C GLY A 97 -19.93 13.85 21.33
N TYR A 98 -18.96 13.05 21.75
CA TYR A 98 -17.72 12.83 21.00
C TYR A 98 -17.97 12.18 19.63
N GLY A 99 -18.84 11.16 19.57
CA GLY A 99 -19.23 10.51 18.33
C GLY A 99 -19.96 11.46 17.37
N LEU A 100 -20.90 12.27 17.88
CA LEU A 100 -21.60 13.29 17.09
C LEU A 100 -20.64 14.38 16.59
N TYR A 101 -19.68 14.81 17.42
CA TYR A 101 -18.64 15.76 17.02
C TYR A 101 -17.76 15.20 15.90
N GLN A 102 -17.34 13.94 16.01
CA GLN A 102 -16.62 13.27 14.93
C GLN A 102 -17.44 13.22 13.63
N ILE A 103 -18.71 12.80 13.69
CA ILE A 103 -19.57 12.74 12.50
C ILE A 103 -19.78 14.15 11.91
N TYR A 104 -19.97 15.17 12.75
CA TYR A 104 -20.13 16.56 12.31
C TYR A 104 -18.85 17.07 11.62
N SER A 105 -17.69 16.92 12.26
CA SER A 105 -16.39 17.35 11.68
C SER A 105 -16.09 16.67 10.35
N VAL A 106 -16.50 15.41 10.18
CA VAL A 106 -16.44 14.70 8.89
C VAL A 106 -17.37 15.32 7.85
N MET A 107 -18.61 15.63 8.22
CA MET A 107 -19.59 16.22 7.32
C MET A 107 -19.22 17.65 6.89
N THR A 108 -18.45 18.40 7.70
CA THR A 108 -18.01 19.76 7.39
C THR A 108 -16.57 19.83 6.86
N MET A 109 -15.90 18.70 6.65
CA MET A 109 -14.51 18.66 6.18
C MET A 109 -14.31 19.16 4.74
N TRP A 110 -15.36 19.05 3.93
CA TRP A 110 -15.36 19.37 2.50
C TRP A 110 -16.27 20.57 2.18
N PRO A 111 -15.92 21.44 1.22
CA PRO A 111 -16.78 22.52 0.74
C PRO A 111 -18.16 22.01 0.27
N SER A 112 -19.19 22.83 0.41
CA SER A 112 -20.57 22.45 0.02
C SER A 112 -20.68 22.05 -1.45
N ASP A 113 -19.93 22.69 -2.33
CA ASP A 113 -20.02 22.52 -3.79
C ASP A 113 -19.50 21.17 -4.28
N ILE A 114 -18.63 20.55 -3.49
CA ILE A 114 -17.94 19.29 -3.82
C ILE A 114 -18.50 18.12 -3.03
N ARG A 115 -18.99 18.36 -1.79
CA ARG A 115 -19.41 17.31 -0.85
C ARG A 115 -20.45 16.34 -1.42
N LYS A 116 -21.43 16.85 -2.17
CA LYS A 116 -22.48 16.01 -2.80
C LYS A 116 -21.89 15.08 -3.86
N ASP A 117 -21.00 15.61 -4.69
CA ASP A 117 -20.37 14.88 -5.78
C ASP A 117 -19.42 13.82 -5.24
N LEU A 118 -18.59 14.16 -4.24
CA LEU A 118 -17.72 13.19 -3.56
C LEU A 118 -18.50 12.05 -2.91
N ARG A 119 -19.55 12.35 -2.14
CA ARG A 119 -20.35 11.31 -1.47
C ARG A 119 -21.01 10.39 -2.48
N SER A 120 -21.54 10.94 -3.57
CA SER A 120 -22.20 10.15 -4.62
C SER A 120 -21.19 9.29 -5.38
N GLY A 121 -20.02 9.84 -5.73
CA GLY A 121 -18.96 9.11 -6.41
C GLY A 121 -18.38 7.97 -5.58
N LEU A 122 -18.11 8.21 -4.29
CA LEU A 122 -17.62 7.19 -3.37
C LEU A 122 -18.68 6.11 -3.09
N LEU A 123 -19.96 6.47 -3.01
CA LEU A 123 -21.04 5.50 -2.86
C LEU A 123 -21.16 4.62 -4.10
N ALA A 124 -21.12 5.20 -5.31
CA ALA A 124 -21.13 4.47 -6.57
C ALA A 124 -19.93 3.52 -6.67
N LYS A 125 -18.73 3.96 -6.30
CA LYS A 125 -17.53 3.13 -6.22
C LYS A 125 -17.73 1.90 -5.33
N ARG A 126 -18.33 2.07 -4.14
CA ARG A 126 -18.61 0.94 -3.22
C ARG A 126 -19.66 -0.03 -3.76
N LYS A 127 -20.58 0.46 -4.60
CA LYS A 127 -21.58 -0.38 -5.28
C LYS A 127 -21.03 -1.10 -6.51
N GLY A 128 -19.81 -0.77 -6.96
CA GLY A 128 -19.24 -1.27 -8.21
C GLY A 128 -19.78 -0.56 -9.46
N GLU A 129 -20.47 0.57 -9.31
CA GLU A 129 -20.98 1.39 -10.41
C GLU A 129 -19.88 2.38 -10.86
N TYR A 130 -18.87 1.87 -11.57
CA TYR A 130 -17.65 2.64 -11.87
C TYR A 130 -17.88 3.82 -12.80
N ASP A 131 -18.71 3.71 -13.85
CA ASP A 131 -19.03 4.84 -14.74
C ASP A 131 -19.66 6.02 -13.99
N ALA A 132 -20.61 5.74 -13.10
CA ALA A 132 -21.23 6.75 -12.26
C ALA A 132 -20.22 7.36 -11.28
N ALA A 133 -19.34 6.53 -10.70
CA ALA A 133 -18.28 6.98 -9.80
C ALA A 133 -17.30 7.93 -10.52
N VAL A 134 -16.88 7.58 -11.74
CA VAL A 134 -16.04 8.40 -12.62
C VAL A 134 -16.72 9.74 -12.90
N TYR A 135 -17.99 9.75 -13.29
CA TYR A 135 -18.72 10.99 -13.57
C TYR A 135 -18.74 11.94 -12.37
N PHE A 136 -19.08 11.43 -11.18
CA PHE A 136 -19.17 12.26 -9.98
C PHE A 136 -17.78 12.73 -9.47
N LEU A 137 -16.78 11.85 -9.50
CA LEU A 137 -15.43 12.20 -9.03
C LEU A 137 -14.71 13.14 -10.00
N ALA A 138 -14.91 13.00 -11.31
CA ALA A 138 -14.40 13.95 -12.31
C ALA A 138 -14.97 15.36 -12.06
N ARG A 139 -16.29 15.48 -11.83
CA ARG A 139 -16.93 16.74 -11.47
C ARG A 139 -16.40 17.33 -10.16
N ALA A 140 -16.21 16.49 -9.15
CA ALA A 140 -15.64 16.89 -7.88
C ALA A 140 -14.21 17.43 -8.05
N TRP A 141 -13.42 16.78 -8.92
CA TRP A 141 -12.05 17.19 -9.23
C TRP A 141 -12.00 18.53 -9.98
N GLU A 142 -12.81 18.70 -11.04
CA GLU A 142 -12.86 19.97 -11.78
C GLU A 142 -13.25 21.14 -10.87
N LYS A 143 -14.29 20.96 -10.04
CA LYS A 143 -14.67 21.98 -9.05
C LYS A 143 -13.58 22.23 -8.02
N ALA A 144 -12.83 21.21 -7.62
CA ALA A 144 -11.76 21.37 -6.64
C ALA A 144 -10.64 22.30 -7.14
N LYS A 145 -10.36 22.28 -8.44
CA LYS A 145 -9.39 23.18 -9.07
C LYS A 145 -9.86 24.64 -9.13
N GLU A 146 -11.16 24.86 -9.20
CA GLU A 146 -11.76 26.20 -9.30
C GLU A 146 -11.89 26.90 -7.93
N LEU A 147 -12.08 26.11 -6.86
CA LEU A 147 -12.29 26.66 -5.52
C LEU A 147 -11.00 27.21 -4.88
N PRO A 148 -11.09 28.29 -4.10
CA PRO A 148 -9.97 28.78 -3.31
C PRO A 148 -9.55 27.75 -2.25
N LEU A 149 -8.23 27.60 -2.04
CA LEU A 149 -7.66 26.61 -1.13
C LEU A 149 -8.12 26.79 0.32
N GLU A 150 -8.47 28.02 0.68
CA GLU A 150 -8.97 28.41 2.00
C GLU A 150 -10.28 27.69 2.35
N GLU A 151 -11.12 27.35 1.37
CA GLU A 151 -12.38 26.63 1.58
C GLU A 151 -12.17 25.17 2.01
N PHE A 152 -11.02 24.60 1.69
CA PHE A 152 -10.67 23.24 2.08
C PHE A 152 -10.15 23.15 3.52
N GLY A 153 -9.91 24.29 4.20
CA GLY A 153 -9.46 24.32 5.59
C GLY A 153 -8.06 23.74 5.78
N GLU A 154 -7.89 22.85 6.76
CA GLU A 154 -6.61 22.19 7.03
C GLU A 154 -6.19 21.23 5.90
N GLU A 155 -4.90 21.26 5.55
CA GLU A 155 -4.25 20.41 4.53
C GLU A 155 -4.96 20.43 3.15
N PRO A 156 -5.19 21.62 2.57
CA PRO A 156 -6.03 21.77 1.38
C PRO A 156 -5.48 20.99 0.17
N VAL A 157 -4.15 21.00 0.00
CA VAL A 157 -3.48 20.29 -1.10
C VAL A 157 -3.61 18.77 -0.96
N LEU A 158 -3.58 18.24 0.25
CA LEU A 158 -3.83 16.81 0.49
C LEU A 158 -5.31 16.45 0.25
N LYS A 159 -6.23 17.39 0.42
CA LYS A 159 -7.64 17.15 0.10
C LYS A 159 -7.86 17.12 -1.41
N THR A 160 -7.42 18.15 -2.14
CA THR A 160 -7.62 18.24 -3.59
C THR A 160 -6.95 17.09 -4.32
N THR A 161 -5.66 16.84 -4.06
CA THR A 161 -4.92 15.72 -4.67
C THR A 161 -5.48 14.35 -4.27
N GLY A 162 -6.10 14.24 -3.09
CA GLY A 162 -6.80 13.03 -2.67
C GLY A 162 -8.01 12.72 -3.57
N ILE A 163 -8.76 13.75 -4.01
CA ILE A 163 -9.87 13.58 -4.95
C ILE A 163 -9.35 13.04 -6.29
N ALA A 164 -8.28 13.64 -6.82
CA ALA A 164 -7.67 13.21 -8.08
C ALA A 164 -7.16 11.77 -8.01
N ILE A 165 -6.49 11.38 -6.93
CA ILE A 165 -6.04 9.99 -6.72
C ILE A 165 -7.23 9.03 -6.64
N ALA A 166 -8.30 9.39 -5.92
CA ALA A 166 -9.47 8.55 -5.82
C ALA A 166 -10.15 8.35 -7.19
N TYR A 167 -10.17 9.41 -8.02
CA TYR A 167 -10.67 9.38 -9.38
C TYR A 167 -9.79 8.51 -10.31
N ALA A 168 -8.49 8.80 -10.39
CA ALA A 168 -7.54 8.06 -11.21
C ALA A 168 -7.47 6.58 -10.82
N GLY A 169 -7.59 6.26 -9.53
CA GLY A 169 -7.63 4.88 -9.06
C GLY A 169 -8.84 4.07 -9.54
N ILE A 170 -9.97 4.71 -9.89
CA ILE A 170 -11.09 4.03 -10.57
C ILE A 170 -10.77 3.81 -12.05
N LEU A 171 -10.18 4.81 -12.71
CA LEU A 171 -9.76 4.66 -14.11
C LEU A 171 -8.75 3.51 -14.28
N GLU A 172 -7.83 3.33 -13.33
CA GLU A 172 -6.95 2.15 -13.30
C GLU A 172 -7.72 0.83 -13.18
N GLN A 173 -8.75 0.78 -12.33
CA GLN A 173 -9.58 -0.43 -12.16
C GLN A 173 -10.35 -0.78 -13.44
N GLU A 174 -10.72 0.21 -14.24
CA GLU A 174 -11.34 0.04 -15.55
C GLU A 174 -10.33 -0.17 -16.69
N ASN A 175 -9.03 -0.31 -16.37
CA ASN A 175 -7.94 -0.46 -17.35
C ASN A 175 -7.79 0.74 -18.31
N LYS A 176 -8.29 1.92 -17.92
CA LYS A 176 -8.13 3.20 -18.65
C LYS A 176 -6.83 3.89 -18.23
N LEU A 177 -5.70 3.22 -18.45
CA LEU A 177 -4.39 3.59 -17.90
C LEU A 177 -3.90 4.98 -18.38
N GLU A 178 -4.13 5.34 -19.64
CA GLU A 178 -3.73 6.66 -20.17
C GLU A 178 -4.48 7.81 -19.50
N ALA A 179 -5.80 7.64 -19.30
CA ALA A 179 -6.61 8.63 -18.61
C ALA A 179 -6.18 8.74 -17.14
N ALA A 180 -5.93 7.61 -16.47
CA ALA A 180 -5.41 7.60 -15.10
C ALA A 180 -4.05 8.31 -15.00
N TYR A 181 -3.14 8.03 -15.93
CA TYR A 181 -1.82 8.66 -16.00
C TYR A 181 -1.93 10.18 -16.06
N ASN A 182 -2.76 10.73 -16.95
CA ASN A 182 -2.94 12.17 -17.10
C ASN A 182 -3.46 12.81 -15.80
N ILE A 183 -4.43 12.18 -15.12
CA ILE A 183 -4.98 12.70 -13.86
C ILE A 183 -3.96 12.65 -12.72
N TYR A 184 -3.14 11.59 -12.63
CA TYR A 184 -2.05 11.56 -11.64
C TYR A 184 -0.99 12.61 -11.92
N GLU A 185 -0.69 12.86 -13.19
CA GLU A 185 0.25 13.90 -13.58
C GLU A 185 -0.29 15.28 -13.20
N ASP A 186 -1.55 15.57 -13.52
CA ASP A 186 -2.23 16.80 -13.12
C ASP A 186 -2.17 17.00 -11.60
N ALA A 187 -2.48 15.96 -10.82
CA ALA A 187 -2.43 16.00 -9.35
C ALA A 187 -1.02 16.26 -8.82
N PHE A 188 0.00 15.64 -9.43
CA PHE A 188 1.39 15.84 -9.09
C PHE A 188 1.82 17.30 -9.30
N TRP A 189 1.41 17.89 -10.43
CA TRP A 189 1.73 19.28 -10.74
C TRP A 189 0.97 20.25 -9.84
N GLU A 190 -0.33 20.06 -9.61
CA GLU A 190 -1.11 20.90 -8.69
C GLU A 190 -0.49 20.93 -7.29
N LEU A 191 -0.07 19.77 -6.79
CA LEU A 191 0.57 19.66 -5.48
C LEU A 191 1.81 20.54 -5.38
N ARG A 192 2.66 20.51 -6.40
CA ARG A 192 3.96 21.20 -6.39
C ARG A 192 3.85 22.68 -6.66
N THR A 193 2.89 23.09 -7.46
CA THR A 193 2.72 24.48 -7.86
C THR A 193 2.05 25.27 -6.74
N THR A 194 1.07 24.65 -6.08
CA THR A 194 0.48 25.18 -4.86
C THR A 194 1.52 25.37 -3.75
N GLY A 195 2.45 24.43 -3.60
CA GLY A 195 3.56 24.56 -2.64
C GLY A 195 4.45 25.77 -2.88
N VAL A 196 4.63 26.20 -4.12
CA VAL A 196 5.48 27.36 -4.49
C VAL A 196 4.66 28.65 -4.59
N GLY A 197 3.35 28.60 -4.32
CA GLY A 197 2.44 29.74 -4.47
C GLY A 197 2.15 30.13 -5.92
N ILE A 198 2.48 29.25 -6.88
CA ILE A 198 2.22 29.45 -8.31
C ILE A 198 0.86 28.81 -8.62
N ARG A 199 -0.16 29.61 -8.93
CA ARG A 199 -1.42 29.09 -9.50
C ARG A 199 -1.23 28.89 -11.00
N LEU A 200 -1.13 27.64 -11.46
CA LEU A 200 -1.16 27.36 -12.89
C LEU A 200 -2.61 27.27 -13.40
N PRO A 201 -2.93 27.89 -14.56
CA PRO A 201 -4.21 27.68 -15.21
C PRO A 201 -4.34 26.22 -15.68
N SER A 202 -5.55 25.66 -15.62
CA SER A 202 -5.89 24.28 -15.99
C SER A 202 -5.47 23.85 -17.40
N SER A 203 -5.13 24.79 -18.29
CA SER A 203 -4.86 24.58 -19.72
C SER A 203 -3.37 24.47 -20.10
N THR A 204 -2.45 24.32 -19.15
CA THR A 204 -1.00 24.37 -19.40
C THR A 204 -0.28 23.02 -19.31
N ILE A 205 -0.93 21.91 -19.68
CA ILE A 205 -0.26 20.58 -19.80
C ILE A 205 0.99 20.69 -20.69
N ASP A 206 0.90 21.44 -21.79
CA ASP A 206 1.99 21.62 -22.76
C ASP A 206 3.06 22.66 -22.32
N ASN A 207 2.79 23.46 -21.29
CA ASN A 207 3.64 24.58 -20.85
C ASN A 207 3.92 24.54 -19.34
N ARG A 208 4.11 23.33 -18.78
CA ARG A 208 4.42 23.18 -17.35
C ARG A 208 5.84 23.70 -17.07
N PRO A 209 6.03 24.51 -16.02
CA PRO A 209 7.36 24.97 -15.65
C PRO A 209 8.22 23.78 -15.23
N ASP A 210 9.49 23.77 -15.62
CA ASP A 210 10.45 22.78 -15.15
C ASP A 210 10.75 23.03 -13.66
N LEU A 211 9.88 22.49 -12.81
CA LEU A 211 10.09 22.51 -11.37
C LEU A 211 11.03 21.36 -11.03
N GLY A 212 12.19 21.69 -10.46
CA GLY A 212 13.08 20.73 -9.83
C GLY A 212 12.63 20.34 -8.42
N VAL A 213 13.42 19.48 -7.76
CA VAL A 213 13.15 18.99 -6.39
C VAL A 213 13.04 20.14 -5.36
N GLU A 214 13.55 21.32 -5.66
CA GLU A 214 13.47 22.52 -4.82
C GLU A 214 12.04 22.94 -4.45
N SER A 215 11.07 22.70 -5.34
CA SER A 215 9.63 22.90 -5.06
C SER A 215 9.13 22.15 -3.82
N LEU A 216 9.83 21.10 -3.39
CA LEU A 216 9.46 20.33 -2.21
C LEU A 216 9.77 21.06 -0.90
N LYS A 217 10.68 22.06 -0.88
CA LYS A 217 11.11 22.72 0.35
C LYS A 217 9.97 23.43 1.09
N SER A 218 9.01 23.98 0.34
CA SER A 218 7.86 24.70 0.88
C SER A 218 6.69 23.80 1.27
N LEU A 219 6.76 22.51 0.95
CA LEU A 219 5.71 21.54 1.28
C LEU A 219 5.89 20.95 2.69
N SER A 220 4.78 20.59 3.31
CA SER A 220 4.77 19.78 4.53
C SER A 220 5.34 18.38 4.27
N ASN A 221 5.74 17.66 5.32
CA ASN A 221 6.28 16.31 5.17
C ASN A 221 5.27 15.34 4.51
N ALA A 222 3.98 15.45 4.85
CA ALA A 222 2.93 14.62 4.25
C ALA A 222 2.75 14.92 2.76
N GLU A 223 2.81 16.19 2.35
CA GLU A 223 2.74 16.60 0.95
C GLU A 223 3.98 16.16 0.16
N LYS A 224 5.18 16.27 0.73
CA LYS A 224 6.42 15.74 0.13
C LYS A 224 6.30 14.25 -0.15
N MET A 225 5.87 13.47 0.85
CA MET A 225 5.72 12.03 0.69
C MET A 225 4.64 11.67 -0.34
N ARG A 226 3.57 12.45 -0.44
CA ARG A 226 2.57 12.30 -1.49
C ARG A 226 3.12 12.60 -2.89
N ALA A 227 3.94 13.65 -3.03
CA ALA A 227 4.59 13.97 -4.30
C ALA A 227 5.49 12.82 -4.77
N ILE A 228 6.29 12.27 -3.85
CA ILE A 228 7.16 11.11 -4.10
C ILE A 228 6.34 9.87 -4.50
N ALA A 229 5.23 9.63 -3.82
CA ALA A 229 4.35 8.51 -4.12
C ALA A 229 3.67 8.66 -5.50
N LEU A 230 3.20 9.87 -5.85
CA LEU A 230 2.62 10.17 -7.16
C LEU A 230 3.65 10.01 -8.29
N SER A 231 4.88 10.50 -8.12
CA SER A 231 5.92 10.33 -9.13
C SER A 231 6.32 8.86 -9.30
N HIS A 232 6.43 8.11 -8.20
CA HIS A 232 6.67 6.67 -8.30
C HIS A 232 5.55 5.96 -9.06
N LYS A 233 4.29 6.29 -8.75
CA LYS A 233 3.12 5.73 -9.44
C LYS A 233 3.06 6.09 -10.92
N LEU A 234 3.43 7.31 -11.28
CA LEU A 234 3.58 7.73 -12.68
C LEU A 234 4.65 6.91 -13.40
N GLY A 235 5.76 6.60 -12.73
CA GLY A 235 6.78 5.68 -13.25
C GLY A 235 6.23 4.27 -13.52
N GLU A 236 5.45 3.71 -12.59
CA GLU A 236 4.79 2.41 -12.79
C GLU A 236 3.83 2.42 -13.99
N LEU A 237 2.97 3.44 -14.08
CA LEU A 237 2.04 3.57 -15.20
C LEU A 237 2.76 3.80 -16.53
N ALA A 238 3.84 4.58 -16.54
CA ALA A 238 4.67 4.77 -17.72
C ALA A 238 5.28 3.45 -18.20
N HIS A 239 5.69 2.57 -17.27
CA HIS A 239 6.14 1.22 -17.59
C HIS A 239 5.04 0.40 -18.31
N GLU A 240 3.82 0.39 -17.73
CA GLU A 240 2.68 -0.33 -18.29
C GLU A 240 2.23 0.21 -19.65
N LEU A 241 2.30 1.53 -19.84
CA LEU A 241 2.01 2.23 -21.10
C LEU A 241 3.16 2.17 -22.12
N HIS A 242 4.27 1.50 -21.79
CA HIS A 242 5.45 1.40 -22.65
C HIS A 242 6.05 2.76 -23.05
N LYS A 243 6.12 3.69 -22.09
CA LYS A 243 6.73 5.02 -22.22
C LYS A 243 8.08 5.06 -21.48
N PRO A 244 9.17 4.48 -22.03
CA PRO A 244 10.42 4.26 -21.30
C PRO A 244 11.15 5.56 -20.89
N VAL A 245 10.97 6.63 -21.64
CA VAL A 245 11.55 7.96 -21.33
C VAL A 245 10.86 8.56 -20.12
N GLU A 246 9.53 8.53 -20.08
CA GLU A 246 8.75 9.01 -18.94
C GLU A 246 8.95 8.12 -17.70
N GLU A 247 9.04 6.79 -17.87
CA GLU A 247 9.33 5.84 -16.79
C GLU A 247 10.62 6.23 -16.05
N GLU A 248 11.72 6.43 -16.80
CA GLU A 248 13.01 6.82 -16.20
C GLU A 248 12.94 8.19 -15.53
N LYS A 249 12.32 9.18 -16.19
CA LYS A 249 12.16 10.54 -15.68
C LYS A 249 11.46 10.55 -14.32
N TRP A 250 10.32 9.86 -14.21
CA TRP A 250 9.55 9.83 -12.97
C TRP A 250 10.24 9.08 -11.84
N LEU A 251 10.84 7.93 -12.14
CA LEU A 251 11.57 7.14 -11.15
C LEU A 251 12.83 7.87 -10.66
N THR A 252 13.57 8.52 -11.56
CA THR A 252 14.74 9.35 -11.21
C THR A 252 14.33 10.50 -10.30
N TRP A 253 13.27 11.22 -10.66
CA TRP A 253 12.77 12.32 -9.83
C TRP A 253 12.34 11.84 -8.44
N SER A 254 11.69 10.67 -8.35
CA SER A 254 11.26 10.08 -7.08
C SER A 254 12.45 9.74 -6.17
N VAL A 255 13.48 9.10 -6.71
CA VAL A 255 14.72 8.75 -5.99
C VAL A 255 15.48 10.01 -5.55
N GLU A 256 15.66 10.98 -6.45
CA GLU A 256 16.34 12.23 -6.13
C GLU A 256 15.62 13.00 -5.01
N SER A 257 14.28 13.03 -5.07
CA SER A 257 13.43 13.65 -4.06
C SER A 257 13.59 12.98 -2.70
N ILE A 258 13.62 11.65 -2.65
CA ILE A 258 13.85 10.93 -1.40
C ILE A 258 15.23 11.27 -0.81
N ILE A 259 16.28 11.23 -1.63
CA ILE A 259 17.64 11.51 -1.17
C ILE A 259 17.70 12.93 -0.57
N ARG A 260 17.23 13.93 -1.32
CA ARG A 260 17.29 15.34 -0.92
C ARG A 260 16.36 15.70 0.24
N CYS A 261 15.18 15.11 0.34
CA CYS A 261 14.16 15.54 1.30
C CYS A 261 14.02 14.62 2.53
N VAL A 262 14.30 13.33 2.38
CA VAL A 262 14.06 12.33 3.44
C VAL A 262 15.35 11.87 4.08
N LEU A 263 16.40 11.60 3.29
CA LEU A 263 17.67 11.08 3.81
C LEU A 263 18.62 12.16 4.31
N HIS A 264 18.56 13.38 3.75
CA HIS A 264 19.40 14.52 4.16
C HIS A 264 18.77 15.45 5.21
N ALA A 265 17.57 15.14 5.73
CA ALA A 265 17.00 15.89 6.84
C ALA A 265 17.83 15.64 8.12
N PRO A 266 18.17 16.68 8.91
CA PRO A 266 18.92 16.50 10.15
C PRO A 266 18.17 15.53 11.06
N THR A 267 18.85 14.45 11.44
CA THR A 267 18.29 13.34 12.20
C THR A 267 17.77 13.82 13.56
N PRO A 268 16.45 13.79 13.83
CA PRO A 268 16.02 13.53 15.20
C PRO A 268 16.57 12.15 15.62
N PRO A 269 16.84 11.90 16.92
CA PRO A 269 17.48 10.67 17.38
C PRO A 269 16.82 9.44 16.77
N ALA A 270 17.65 8.47 16.34
CA ALA A 270 17.36 7.32 15.47
C ALA A 270 16.09 6.49 15.78
N VAL A 271 15.47 6.70 16.94
CA VAL A 271 14.19 6.13 17.37
C VAL A 271 12.99 6.74 16.64
N ALA A 272 13.10 7.96 16.09
CA ALA A 272 11.94 8.67 15.50
C ALA A 272 11.67 8.33 14.02
N VAL A 273 12.69 7.94 13.25
CA VAL A 273 12.54 7.72 11.79
C VAL A 273 11.98 6.33 11.45
N VAL A 274 12.23 5.33 12.31
CA VAL A 274 11.77 3.94 12.08
C VAL A 274 10.38 3.67 12.68
N LYS A 275 9.90 4.49 13.63
CA LYS A 275 8.59 4.32 14.26
C LYS A 275 7.38 4.65 13.36
N SER A 276 7.60 5.14 12.14
CA SER A 276 6.52 5.61 11.26
C SER A 276 5.83 4.50 10.42
N ARG A 277 6.12 3.21 10.64
CA ARG A 277 5.69 2.13 9.71
C ARG A 277 4.82 1.00 10.27
N GLY A 278 4.38 1.06 11.53
CA GLY A 278 3.39 0.11 12.06
C GLY A 278 1.94 0.60 11.87
N PRO A 279 0.95 -0.29 11.61
CA PRO A 279 -0.47 0.09 11.64
C PRO A 279 -0.98 0.46 13.06
N GLU A 280 -0.20 0.23 14.12
CA GLU A 280 -0.64 0.39 15.52
C GLU A 280 -0.06 1.62 16.25
N GLU A 281 0.95 2.29 15.71
CA GLU A 281 1.47 3.58 16.26
C GLU A 281 1.50 4.68 15.22
N LEU A 282 0.36 4.82 14.56
CA LEU A 282 -0.05 6.03 13.90
C LEU A 282 -0.39 7.04 15.05
N GLY A 283 0.62 7.53 15.76
CA GLY A 283 0.49 8.46 16.90
C GLY A 283 1.64 9.45 17.02
N GLY A 284 2.49 9.53 15.98
CA GLY A 284 3.52 10.57 15.87
C GLY A 284 2.88 11.96 15.74
N LYS A 285 3.41 12.91 16.49
CA LYS A 285 2.92 14.30 16.70
C LYS A 285 2.66 15.15 15.44
N ASP A 286 2.94 14.64 14.24
CA ASP A 286 2.90 15.42 13.00
C ASP A 286 1.76 15.02 12.05
N HIS A 287 0.97 13.98 12.33
CA HIS A 287 -0.23 13.68 11.55
C HIS A 287 -1.46 14.12 12.33
N SER A 288 -2.16 15.13 11.82
CA SER A 288 -3.45 15.49 12.39
C SER A 288 -4.37 14.25 12.32
N PRO A 289 -5.16 13.94 13.36
CA PRO A 289 -6.12 12.83 13.32
C PRO A 289 -7.10 12.92 12.14
N LYS A 290 -7.20 14.09 11.50
CA LYS A 290 -8.05 14.35 10.33
C LYS A 290 -7.48 13.82 9.02
N THR A 291 -6.15 13.74 8.84
CA THR A 291 -5.52 13.21 7.60
C THR A 291 -5.82 11.73 7.39
N ARG A 292 -5.93 10.95 8.46
CA ARG A 292 -6.32 9.52 8.37
C ARG A 292 -7.78 9.34 8.04
N VAL A 293 -8.62 10.16 8.65
CA VAL A 293 -10.05 10.19 8.36
C VAL A 293 -10.27 10.54 6.89
N LEU A 294 -9.46 11.44 6.31
CA LEU A 294 -9.47 11.77 4.88
C LEU A 294 -9.14 10.57 3.99
N VAL A 295 -8.05 9.87 4.30
CA VAL A 295 -7.55 8.68 3.59
C VAL A 295 -8.60 7.57 3.59
N GLU A 296 -9.19 7.28 4.75
CA GLU A 296 -10.18 6.22 4.92
C GLU A 296 -11.51 6.56 4.23
N GLN A 297 -11.90 7.84 4.22
CA GLN A 297 -13.14 8.29 3.57
C GLN A 297 -13.07 8.25 2.06
N LEU A 298 -11.98 8.77 1.48
CA LEU A 298 -11.77 8.75 0.03
C LEU A 298 -11.44 7.32 -0.47
N GLY A 299 -11.16 6.39 0.43
CA GLY A 299 -10.72 5.04 0.09
C GLY A 299 -9.46 5.09 -0.77
N LEU A 300 -8.49 5.92 -0.34
CA LEU A 300 -7.24 6.08 -1.07
C LEU A 300 -6.45 4.76 -1.06
N PRO A 301 -5.73 4.44 -2.15
CA PRO A 301 -4.87 3.26 -2.19
C PRO A 301 -3.84 3.27 -1.05
N SER A 302 -3.46 2.09 -0.57
CA SER A 302 -2.50 1.94 0.53
C SER A 302 -1.14 2.57 0.25
N TRP A 303 -0.70 2.62 -1.02
CA TRP A 303 0.56 3.24 -1.44
C TRP A 303 0.61 4.75 -1.18
N THR A 304 -0.56 5.41 -1.04
CA THR A 304 -0.64 6.85 -0.70
C THR A 304 -0.39 7.14 0.78
N VAL A 305 -0.42 6.11 1.63
CA VAL A 305 -0.40 6.20 3.10
C VAL A 305 0.83 5.51 3.66
N ARG A 306 1.11 4.29 3.17
CA ARG A 306 2.31 3.54 3.47
C ARG A 306 3.37 3.95 2.47
N HIS A 307 4.15 4.96 2.84
CA HIS A 307 5.22 5.43 2.00
C HIS A 307 6.40 4.46 2.04
N ASP A 308 6.47 3.63 1.01
CA ASP A 308 7.58 2.75 0.77
C ASP A 308 8.71 3.48 0.05
N ILE A 309 9.61 4.04 0.86
CA ILE A 309 10.79 4.79 0.43
C ILE A 309 11.79 3.89 -0.34
N ALA A 310 11.75 2.56 -0.18
CA ALA A 310 12.65 1.67 -0.91
C ALA A 310 12.15 1.34 -2.33
N ALA A 311 10.83 1.36 -2.57
CA ALA A 311 10.24 1.01 -3.86
C ALA A 311 10.76 1.84 -5.04
N PRO A 312 10.90 3.18 -4.96
CA PRO A 312 11.45 3.96 -6.07
C PRO A 312 12.88 3.56 -6.46
N PHE A 313 13.73 3.23 -5.46
CA PHE A 313 15.09 2.75 -5.72
C PHE A 313 15.09 1.39 -6.39
N GLU A 314 14.27 0.46 -5.90
CA GLU A 314 14.11 -0.88 -6.49
C GLU A 314 13.61 -0.80 -7.94
N ALA A 315 12.60 0.03 -8.20
CA ALA A 315 12.04 0.20 -9.54
C ALA A 315 13.05 0.81 -10.51
N LEU A 316 13.76 1.87 -10.10
CA LEU A 316 14.81 2.48 -10.93
C LEU A 316 16.00 1.53 -11.15
N ALA A 317 16.41 0.79 -10.12
CA ALA A 317 17.44 -0.24 -10.23
C ALA A 317 17.03 -1.33 -11.23
N SER A 318 15.77 -1.79 -11.15
CA SER A 318 15.21 -2.78 -12.06
C SER A 318 15.18 -2.27 -13.50
N LEU A 319 14.83 -1.00 -13.72
CA LEU A 319 14.87 -0.36 -15.04
C LEU A 319 16.29 -0.36 -15.62
N TYR A 320 17.28 0.07 -14.84
CA TYR A 320 18.68 0.07 -15.29
C TYR A 320 19.25 -1.33 -15.49
N ALA A 321 18.89 -2.29 -14.63
CA ALA A 321 19.27 -3.69 -14.79
C ALA A 321 18.73 -4.28 -16.10
N LYS A 322 17.47 -4.01 -16.46
CA LYS A 322 16.87 -4.43 -17.74
C LYS A 322 17.60 -3.85 -18.94
N ARG A 323 18.04 -2.60 -18.85
CA ARG A 323 18.82 -1.91 -19.90
C ARG A 323 20.30 -2.33 -19.93
N GLY A 324 20.72 -3.25 -19.05
CA GLY A 324 22.10 -3.71 -18.94
C GLY A 324 23.05 -2.71 -18.28
N ASN A 325 22.54 -1.62 -17.69
CA ASN A 325 23.34 -0.61 -17.02
C ASN A 325 23.56 -0.98 -15.54
N ILE A 326 24.48 -1.92 -15.33
CA ILE A 326 24.78 -2.49 -14.02
C ILE A 326 25.36 -1.45 -13.06
N THR A 327 26.19 -0.53 -13.60
CA THR A 327 26.87 0.52 -12.82
C THR A 327 25.88 1.43 -12.09
N TYR A 328 24.70 1.70 -12.68
CA TYR A 328 23.64 2.45 -12.02
C TYR A 328 22.69 1.57 -11.20
N ALA A 329 22.40 0.35 -11.65
CA ALA A 329 21.47 -0.54 -10.95
C ALA A 329 21.99 -0.99 -9.57
N LEU A 330 23.27 -1.38 -9.47
CA LEU A 330 23.86 -1.92 -8.25
C LEU A 330 23.80 -0.95 -7.05
N PRO A 331 24.25 0.32 -7.14
CA PRO A 331 24.16 1.26 -6.02
C PRO A 331 22.71 1.55 -5.62
N LEU A 332 21.76 1.55 -6.55
CA LEU A 332 20.34 1.74 -6.24
C LEU A 332 19.77 0.55 -5.47
N TYR A 333 20.09 -0.69 -5.86
CA TYR A 333 19.72 -1.87 -5.06
C TYR A 333 20.34 -1.85 -3.67
N LEU A 334 21.62 -1.49 -3.55
CA LEU A 334 22.29 -1.33 -2.25
C LEU A 334 21.59 -0.31 -1.36
N GLN A 335 21.18 0.82 -1.94
CA GLN A 335 20.45 1.85 -1.20
C GLN A 335 19.06 1.35 -0.76
N ALA A 336 18.34 0.63 -1.62
CA ALA A 336 17.07 0.01 -1.27
C ALA A 336 17.22 -1.02 -0.14
N ILE A 337 18.26 -1.87 -0.20
CA ILE A 337 18.57 -2.86 0.84
C ILE A 337 18.90 -2.18 2.17
N SER A 338 19.67 -1.09 2.18
CA SER A 338 20.02 -0.38 3.42
C SER A 338 18.80 0.28 4.08
N ILE A 339 17.80 0.68 3.27
CA ILE A 339 16.51 1.19 3.77
C ILE A 339 15.67 0.06 4.37
N LEU A 340 15.62 -1.10 3.72
CA LEU A 340 14.82 -2.25 4.16
C LEU A 340 15.44 -3.01 5.32
N ILE A 341 16.77 -3.08 5.38
CA ILE A 341 17.56 -3.82 6.37
C ILE A 341 18.65 -2.87 6.92
N PRO A 342 18.27 -1.85 7.71
CA PRO A 342 19.23 -1.00 8.41
C PRO A 342 20.13 -1.82 9.34
N PRO A 343 21.35 -1.34 9.61
CA PRO A 343 22.24 -1.96 10.57
C PRO A 343 21.67 -1.90 12.00
N THR A 344 22.12 -2.83 12.84
CA THR A 344 21.81 -2.84 14.28
C THR A 344 22.17 -1.49 14.92
N PRO A 345 21.34 -0.95 15.84
CA PRO A 345 20.29 -1.62 16.61
C PRO A 345 18.89 -1.61 15.97
N ASN A 346 18.72 -1.06 14.77
CA ASN A 346 17.40 -0.93 14.15
C ASN A 346 16.86 -2.29 13.71
N VAL A 347 15.59 -2.58 14.04
CA VAL A 347 14.93 -3.84 13.68
C VAL A 347 13.87 -3.56 12.62
N SER A 348 14.01 -4.20 11.46
CA SER A 348 12.99 -4.17 10.41
C SER A 348 11.88 -5.19 10.64
N PRO A 349 10.66 -4.88 10.16
CA PRO A 349 9.61 -5.86 9.92
C PRO A 349 10.11 -7.09 9.13
N VAL A 350 9.42 -8.22 9.29
CA VAL A 350 9.80 -9.50 8.66
C VAL A 350 9.66 -9.43 7.14
N ASP A 351 8.59 -8.81 6.65
CA ASP A 351 8.33 -8.56 5.24
C ASP A 351 9.42 -7.70 4.59
N ASP A 352 9.84 -6.61 5.24
CA ASP A 352 10.94 -5.75 4.78
C ASP A 352 12.27 -6.53 4.69
N LYS A 353 12.57 -7.41 5.65
CA LYS A 353 13.77 -8.27 5.60
C LYS A 353 13.73 -9.23 4.41
N CYS A 354 12.58 -9.85 4.17
CA CYS A 354 12.42 -10.77 3.05
C CYS A 354 12.49 -10.06 1.69
N ARG A 355 11.91 -8.87 1.59
CA ARG A 355 12.05 -8.04 0.40
C ARG A 355 13.50 -7.57 0.18
N GLY A 356 14.19 -7.15 1.23
CA GLY A 356 15.62 -6.83 1.13
C GLY A 356 16.46 -8.03 0.70
N ALA A 357 16.14 -9.24 1.17
CA ALA A 357 16.77 -10.48 0.71
C ALA A 357 16.50 -10.76 -0.78
N GLN A 358 15.29 -10.49 -1.28
CA GLN A 358 14.96 -10.59 -2.70
C GLN A 358 15.83 -9.65 -3.54
N LEU A 359 16.07 -8.41 -3.09
CA LEU A 359 16.96 -7.47 -3.78
C LEU A 359 18.41 -7.98 -3.81
N MET A 360 18.90 -8.63 -2.74
CA MET A 360 20.21 -9.28 -2.75
C MET A 360 20.27 -10.40 -3.81
N GLY A 361 19.19 -11.16 -3.98
CA GLY A 361 19.04 -12.15 -5.04
C GLY A 361 19.10 -11.53 -6.44
N ASN A 362 18.38 -10.43 -6.66
CA ASN A 362 18.41 -9.69 -7.94
C ASN A 362 19.80 -9.13 -8.24
N MET A 363 20.52 -8.64 -7.23
CA MET A 363 21.91 -8.20 -7.39
C MET A 363 22.84 -9.35 -7.78
N ALA A 364 22.75 -10.48 -7.09
CA ALA A 364 23.56 -11.65 -7.42
C ALA A 364 23.30 -12.13 -8.86
N GLU A 365 22.03 -12.18 -9.27
CA GLU A 365 21.68 -12.50 -10.65
C GLU A 365 22.26 -11.49 -11.65
N LEU A 366 22.13 -10.19 -11.36
CA LEU A 366 22.68 -9.13 -12.21
C LEU A 366 24.20 -9.27 -12.38
N MET A 367 24.91 -9.61 -11.30
CA MET A 367 26.36 -9.87 -11.33
C MET A 367 26.67 -11.07 -12.23
N VAL A 368 25.98 -12.21 -12.05
CA VAL A 368 26.15 -13.42 -12.88
C VAL A 368 25.93 -13.14 -14.37
N ARG A 369 24.86 -12.41 -14.72
CA ARG A 369 24.58 -12.02 -16.11
C ARG A 369 25.70 -11.18 -16.71
N ASN A 370 26.35 -10.34 -15.90
CA ASN A 370 27.51 -9.57 -16.34
C ASN A 370 28.75 -10.45 -16.56
N LEU A 371 28.92 -11.50 -15.76
CA LEU A 371 30.03 -12.44 -15.92
C LEU A 371 29.98 -13.12 -17.28
N HIS A 372 28.79 -13.43 -17.81
CA HIS A 372 28.66 -14.03 -19.14
C HIS A 372 29.09 -13.09 -20.28
N ARG A 373 29.11 -11.77 -20.05
CA ARG A 373 29.58 -10.77 -21.02
C ARG A 373 31.07 -10.44 -20.89
N SER A 374 31.67 -10.84 -19.78
CA SER A 374 33.06 -10.53 -19.41
C SER A 374 33.84 -11.83 -19.26
N ASN A 375 35.14 -11.77 -18.98
CA ASN A 375 35.86 -12.98 -18.60
C ASN A 375 35.44 -13.39 -17.18
N VAL A 376 34.90 -14.60 -17.04
CA VAL A 376 34.47 -15.16 -15.74
C VAL A 376 35.71 -15.41 -14.87
N THR A 377 35.79 -14.72 -13.72
CA THR A 377 36.86 -14.94 -12.72
C THR A 377 36.29 -15.56 -11.44
N ALA A 378 37.09 -16.34 -10.73
CA ALA A 378 36.69 -16.93 -9.45
C ALA A 378 36.25 -15.88 -8.42
N GLU A 379 36.90 -14.71 -8.42
CA GLU A 379 36.51 -13.58 -7.58
C GLU A 379 35.10 -13.08 -7.90
N SER A 380 34.79 -12.93 -9.19
CA SER A 380 33.51 -12.42 -9.65
C SER A 380 32.33 -13.36 -9.34
N ILE A 381 32.57 -14.68 -9.41
CA ILE A 381 31.64 -15.71 -8.94
C ILE A 381 31.47 -15.60 -7.42
N GLY A 382 32.57 -15.52 -6.66
CA GLY A 382 32.52 -15.41 -5.20
C GLY A 382 31.77 -14.17 -4.71
N GLN A 383 31.88 -13.04 -5.40
CA GLN A 383 31.11 -11.84 -5.09
C GLN A 383 29.61 -12.04 -5.29
N ALA A 384 29.19 -12.58 -6.44
CA ALA A 384 27.78 -12.88 -6.70
C ALA A 384 27.22 -13.88 -5.68
N GLU A 385 28.01 -14.91 -5.35
CA GLU A 385 27.64 -15.92 -4.37
C GLU A 385 27.44 -15.33 -2.97
N SER A 386 28.32 -14.42 -2.55
CA SER A 386 28.23 -13.78 -1.24
C SER A 386 26.91 -13.03 -1.05
N TRP A 387 26.42 -12.35 -2.08
CA TRP A 387 25.12 -11.67 -2.06
C TRP A 387 23.96 -12.65 -2.02
N ALA A 388 23.98 -13.69 -2.85
CA ALA A 388 22.92 -14.70 -2.88
C ALA A 388 22.83 -15.46 -1.54
N ARG A 389 23.96 -15.89 -0.97
CA ARG A 389 24.00 -16.54 0.34
C ARG A 389 23.56 -15.60 1.45
N LYS A 390 24.00 -14.34 1.43
CA LYS A 390 23.56 -13.36 2.44
C LYS A 390 22.05 -13.14 2.40
N GLY A 391 21.47 -13.05 1.20
CA GLY A 391 20.02 -13.00 1.02
C GLY A 391 19.36 -14.24 1.61
N LEU A 392 19.86 -15.43 1.29
CA LEU A 392 19.33 -16.72 1.78
C LEU A 392 19.35 -16.79 3.32
N ASP A 393 20.44 -16.35 3.95
CA ASP A 393 20.57 -16.29 5.41
C ASP A 393 19.52 -15.35 6.02
N VAL A 394 19.34 -14.16 5.44
CA VAL A 394 18.38 -13.15 5.91
C VAL A 394 16.96 -13.70 5.85
N VAL A 395 16.53 -14.26 4.70
CA VAL A 395 15.17 -14.78 4.55
C VAL A 395 14.96 -16.03 5.43
N THR A 396 15.96 -16.89 5.59
CA THR A 396 15.88 -18.05 6.47
C THR A 396 15.71 -17.64 7.93
N ALA A 397 16.47 -16.63 8.39
CA ALA A 397 16.33 -16.09 9.74
C ALA A 397 14.96 -15.44 9.93
N ALA A 398 14.49 -14.65 8.97
CA ALA A 398 13.18 -13.99 9.01
C ALA A 398 12.03 -15.01 9.11
N ARG A 399 12.08 -16.10 8.33
CA ARG A 399 11.10 -17.20 8.36
C ARG A 399 11.07 -17.95 9.69
N LYS A 400 12.22 -18.11 10.36
CA LYS A 400 12.30 -18.80 11.66
C LYS A 400 11.71 -17.98 12.81
N VAL A 401 11.84 -16.65 12.75
CA VAL A 401 11.38 -15.75 13.82
C VAL A 401 9.88 -15.49 13.75
N SER A 402 9.28 -15.55 12.56
CA SER A 402 7.86 -15.25 12.37
C SER A 402 6.97 -16.50 12.45
N PRO A 403 5.93 -16.52 13.29
CA PRO A 403 4.91 -17.56 13.23
C PRO A 403 3.97 -17.39 12.02
N ILE A 404 3.89 -16.16 11.47
CA ILE A 404 3.10 -15.83 10.29
C ILE A 404 3.97 -16.06 9.05
N LYS A 405 3.44 -16.83 8.09
CA LYS A 405 4.07 -16.99 6.78
C LYS A 405 3.73 -15.77 5.92
N PHE A 406 4.76 -15.15 5.35
CA PHE A 406 4.61 -14.06 4.40
C PHE A 406 4.99 -14.58 3.01
N ASP A 407 4.14 -14.33 2.02
CA ASP A 407 4.36 -14.82 0.64
C ASP A 407 5.70 -14.34 0.08
N VAL A 408 6.04 -13.07 0.28
CA VAL A 408 7.35 -12.47 -0.09
C VAL A 408 8.52 -13.29 0.46
N CYS A 409 8.43 -13.79 1.69
CA CYS A 409 9.50 -14.58 2.29
C CYS A 409 9.64 -15.96 1.64
N GLU A 410 8.51 -16.60 1.32
CA GLU A 410 8.53 -17.92 0.72
C GLU A 410 8.98 -17.87 -0.75
N GLU A 411 8.59 -16.83 -1.49
CA GLU A 411 9.06 -16.54 -2.84
C GLU A 411 10.56 -16.20 -2.85
N ALA A 412 11.01 -15.28 -2.00
CA ALA A 412 12.42 -14.91 -1.88
C ALA A 412 13.28 -16.13 -1.52
N TYR A 413 12.81 -17.00 -0.62
CA TYR A 413 13.51 -18.24 -0.26
C TYR A 413 13.71 -19.17 -1.46
N ALA A 414 12.63 -19.43 -2.23
CA ALA A 414 12.71 -20.28 -3.41
C ALA A 414 13.68 -19.72 -4.47
N LEU A 415 13.60 -18.41 -4.73
CA LEU A 415 14.46 -17.72 -5.69
C LEU A 415 15.93 -17.70 -5.26
N LEU A 416 16.21 -17.45 -3.98
CA LEU A 416 17.58 -17.41 -3.46
C LEU A 416 18.23 -18.79 -3.47
N LEU A 417 17.49 -19.85 -3.15
CA LEU A 417 17.97 -21.23 -3.33
C LEU A 417 18.37 -21.50 -4.78
N TYR A 418 17.51 -21.11 -5.73
CA TYR A 418 17.79 -21.24 -7.16
C TYR A 418 19.05 -20.45 -7.54
N ASN A 419 19.15 -19.18 -7.15
CA ASN A 419 20.28 -18.32 -7.50
C ASN A 419 21.61 -18.84 -6.95
N VAL A 420 21.65 -19.27 -5.67
CA VAL A 420 22.86 -19.89 -5.10
C VAL A 420 23.22 -21.17 -5.87
N ALA A 421 22.23 -21.98 -6.25
CA ALA A 421 22.46 -23.20 -7.00
C ALA A 421 23.09 -22.93 -8.38
N MET A 422 22.57 -21.95 -9.13
CA MET A 422 23.12 -21.59 -10.44
C MET A 422 24.53 -21.02 -10.34
N ILE A 423 24.83 -20.27 -9.27
CA ILE A 423 26.19 -19.77 -9.03
C ILE A 423 27.15 -20.92 -8.69
N ARG A 424 26.68 -21.92 -7.93
CA ARG A 424 27.46 -23.13 -7.60
C ARG A 424 27.73 -23.99 -8.82
N ASP A 425 26.75 -24.13 -9.70
CA ASP A 425 26.92 -24.81 -10.99
C ASP A 425 27.99 -24.11 -11.85
N LEU A 426 27.92 -22.77 -11.97
CA LEU A 426 28.95 -21.97 -12.65
C LEU A 426 30.35 -22.10 -12.02
N ALA A 427 30.43 -22.39 -10.72
CA ALA A 427 31.69 -22.66 -10.03
C ALA A 427 32.20 -24.10 -10.22
N GLY A 428 31.43 -24.96 -10.89
CA GLY A 428 31.74 -26.38 -11.10
C GLY A 428 31.25 -27.32 -9.98
N ASP A 429 30.58 -26.79 -8.95
CA ASP A 429 30.03 -27.57 -7.84
C ASP A 429 28.61 -28.07 -8.16
N THR A 430 28.54 -28.99 -9.12
CA THR A 430 27.29 -29.55 -9.63
C THR A 430 26.51 -30.35 -8.58
N GLN A 431 27.19 -30.89 -7.57
CA GLN A 431 26.57 -31.65 -6.50
C GLN A 431 25.79 -30.76 -5.54
N GLU A 432 26.39 -29.67 -5.05
CA GLU A 432 25.69 -28.70 -4.20
C GLU A 432 24.58 -27.99 -4.98
N ALA A 433 24.86 -27.61 -6.24
CA ALA A 433 23.86 -27.00 -7.12
C ALA A 433 22.61 -27.88 -7.26
N ARG A 434 22.78 -29.17 -7.51
CA ARG A 434 21.67 -30.13 -7.61
C ARG A 434 20.85 -30.22 -6.32
N SER A 435 21.52 -30.22 -5.16
CA SER A 435 20.83 -30.27 -3.87
C SER A 435 19.96 -29.03 -3.66
N LEU A 436 20.51 -27.85 -3.91
CA LEU A 436 19.82 -26.57 -3.76
C LEU A 436 18.67 -26.41 -4.75
N LEU A 437 18.82 -26.85 -6.01
CA LEU A 437 17.74 -26.83 -7.01
C LEU A 437 16.56 -27.72 -6.60
N LYS A 438 16.82 -28.90 -6.02
CA LYS A 438 15.74 -29.77 -5.51
C LYS A 438 14.97 -29.10 -4.38
N GLU A 439 15.67 -28.41 -3.48
CA GLU A 439 15.02 -27.66 -2.40
C GLU A 439 14.21 -26.47 -2.94
N SER A 440 14.76 -25.73 -3.91
CA SER A 440 14.06 -24.64 -4.60
C SER A 440 12.80 -25.13 -5.31
N LEU A 441 12.87 -26.29 -5.98
CA LEU A 441 11.73 -26.93 -6.64
C LEU A 441 10.64 -27.29 -5.63
N GLN A 442 11.00 -28.01 -4.55
CA GLN A 442 10.04 -28.40 -3.51
C GLN A 442 9.36 -27.18 -2.88
N GLN A 443 10.12 -26.12 -2.61
CA GLN A 443 9.56 -24.88 -2.10
C GLN A 443 8.62 -24.23 -3.12
N SER A 444 9.00 -24.19 -4.41
CA SER A 444 8.19 -23.61 -5.47
C SER A 444 6.88 -24.36 -5.67
N GLU A 445 6.89 -25.70 -5.60
CA GLU A 445 5.69 -26.54 -5.63
C GLU A 445 4.77 -26.25 -4.45
N LYS A 446 5.35 -26.10 -3.25
CA LYS A 446 4.60 -25.81 -2.02
C LYS A 446 3.85 -24.48 -2.06
N ILE A 447 4.37 -23.48 -2.78
CA ILE A 447 3.75 -22.16 -2.92
C ILE A 447 3.06 -21.94 -4.28
N ASP A 448 2.93 -22.98 -5.11
CA ASP A 448 2.39 -22.90 -6.48
C ASP A 448 3.08 -21.84 -7.37
N MET A 449 4.38 -21.66 -7.20
CA MET A 449 5.19 -20.75 -8.03
C MET A 449 5.59 -21.45 -9.33
N LYS A 450 4.67 -21.45 -10.30
CA LYS A 450 4.78 -22.14 -11.60
C LYS A 450 6.10 -21.88 -12.33
N GLU A 451 6.57 -20.64 -12.33
CA GLU A 451 7.83 -20.25 -12.95
C GLU A 451 9.01 -20.94 -12.25
N GLY A 452 9.05 -20.90 -10.91
CA GLY A 452 10.08 -21.57 -10.10
C GLY A 452 10.13 -23.07 -10.34
N ILE A 453 8.96 -23.71 -10.40
CA ILE A 453 8.85 -25.15 -10.70
C ILE A 453 9.48 -25.45 -12.05
N LYS A 454 9.09 -24.72 -13.10
CA LYS A 454 9.60 -24.92 -14.46
C LYS A 454 11.12 -24.72 -14.53
N TYR A 455 11.63 -23.61 -14.01
CA TYR A 455 13.05 -23.29 -14.10
C TYR A 455 13.92 -24.25 -13.29
N ALA A 456 13.49 -24.63 -12.08
CA ALA A 456 14.24 -25.59 -11.28
C ALA A 456 14.26 -26.98 -11.94
N GLN A 457 13.15 -27.43 -12.52
CA GLN A 457 13.10 -28.71 -13.27
C GLN A 457 14.02 -28.68 -14.50
N GLU A 458 13.99 -27.59 -15.27
CA GLU A 458 14.85 -27.41 -16.45
C GLU A 458 16.34 -27.43 -16.06
N ALA A 459 16.71 -26.69 -15.00
CA ALA A 459 18.08 -26.65 -14.50
C ALA A 459 18.57 -28.03 -13.99
N ILE A 460 17.74 -28.77 -13.25
CA ILE A 460 18.07 -30.14 -12.81
C ILE A 460 18.27 -31.06 -14.02
N SER A 461 17.38 -30.98 -15.02
CA SER A 461 17.48 -31.79 -16.23
C SER A 461 18.77 -31.48 -17.03
N ASN A 462 19.20 -30.22 -17.06
CA ASN A 462 20.44 -29.82 -17.75
C ASN A 462 21.67 -30.38 -17.03
N LEU A 463 21.71 -30.29 -15.69
CA LEU A 463 22.75 -30.91 -14.86
C LEU A 463 22.83 -32.43 -15.05
N ASP A 464 21.70 -33.11 -15.17
CA ASP A 464 21.64 -34.56 -15.40
C ASP A 464 22.08 -34.95 -16.82
N SER A 465 21.84 -34.07 -17.79
CA SER A 465 22.20 -34.32 -19.20
C SER A 465 23.65 -34.00 -19.53
N GLY A 466 24.41 -33.41 -18.61
CA GLY A 466 25.78 -32.95 -18.87
C GLY A 466 25.86 -31.90 -19.99
N ARG A 467 24.81 -31.10 -20.19
CA ARG A 467 24.76 -30.05 -21.21
C ARG A 467 25.13 -28.70 -20.58
N ASP A 468 26.24 -28.13 -21.03
CA ASP A 468 26.83 -26.86 -20.55
C ASP A 468 26.02 -25.59 -20.87
N GLU A 469 24.81 -25.68 -21.44
CA GLU A 469 24.01 -24.49 -21.74
C GLU A 469 23.07 -24.11 -20.59
N ILE A 470 23.59 -23.29 -19.68
CA ILE A 470 22.78 -22.59 -18.68
C ILE A 470 22.03 -21.44 -19.36
N LYS A 471 20.70 -21.55 -19.46
CA LYS A 471 19.85 -20.42 -19.88
C LYS A 471 19.51 -19.54 -18.67
N PRO A 472 19.86 -18.25 -18.66
CA PRO A 472 19.42 -17.34 -17.61
C PRO A 472 17.90 -17.16 -17.65
N ILE A 473 17.28 -16.97 -16.48
CA ILE A 473 15.82 -16.80 -16.31
C ILE A 473 15.25 -15.62 -17.13
N VAL A 474 16.09 -14.68 -17.55
CA VAL A 474 15.69 -13.54 -18.39
C VAL A 474 16.68 -13.35 -19.54
N THR A 475 16.33 -13.87 -20.71
CA THR A 475 16.69 -13.23 -21.97
C THR A 475 15.55 -12.28 -22.35
N VAL A 476 15.73 -10.98 -22.11
CA VAL A 476 15.01 -9.99 -22.94
C VAL A 476 15.77 -10.00 -24.26
N GLU A 477 15.13 -10.57 -25.28
CA GLU A 477 15.55 -10.41 -26.66
C GLU A 477 15.49 -8.90 -26.94
N SER A 478 16.64 -8.28 -27.15
CA SER A 478 16.70 -6.90 -27.62
C SER A 478 16.22 -6.92 -29.06
N ASP A 479 14.95 -6.60 -29.28
CA ASP A 479 14.49 -6.23 -30.62
C ASP A 479 15.40 -5.08 -31.10
N PRO A 480 16.06 -5.22 -32.26
CA PRO A 480 16.79 -4.12 -32.84
C PRO A 480 15.81 -2.99 -33.16
N LEU A 481 16.25 -1.76 -32.88
CA LEU A 481 15.57 -0.48 -33.12
C LEU A 481 14.87 -0.39 -34.47
#